data_AF-A0A2D9XIW6-F1
#
_entry.id   AF-A0A2D9XIW6-F1
#
_cell.length_a   1.000
_cell.length_b   1.000
_cell.length_c   1.000
_cell.angle_alpha   90.00
_cell.angle_beta   90.00
_cell.angle_gamma   90.00
#
_symmetry.space_group_name_H-M   'P 1'
#
loop_
_entity.id
_entity.type
_entity.pdbx_description
1 polymer ?
#
loop_
_entity_poly.entity_id
_entity_poly.type
_entity_poly.pdbx_seq_one_letter_code
_entity_poly.pdbx_strand_id
1 'polypeptide(L)'
;MKKKIKELYQKSPNWVKNGYFVSAIIFVIWILFFDTNSILKNIERENKINQLKTDIEYYKTEIKKDKALINVISQDSLTEDLEKYFREQLLLSKKNEEIFIVE
;
A
#
# COMPACT_ATOMS: atom_id res chain seq x y z
N MET A 1 12.57 -19.82 45.87
CA MET A 1 11.64 -19.65 44.72
C MET A 1 10.39 -20.53 44.81
N LYS A 2 10.52 -21.85 45.01
CA LYS A 2 9.35 -22.78 45.07
C LYS A 2 8.28 -22.43 46.11
N LYS A 3 8.67 -21.89 47.29
CA LYS A 3 7.73 -21.45 48.34
C LYS A 3 6.81 -20.30 47.90
N LYS A 4 7.36 -19.27 47.26
CA LYS A 4 6.58 -18.10 46.76
C LYS A 4 5.57 -18.50 45.68
N ILE A 5 5.93 -19.44 44.79
CA ILE A 5 5.03 -19.96 43.75
C ILE A 5 3.86 -20.72 44.39
N LYS A 6 4.14 -21.51 45.43
CA LYS A 6 3.12 -22.27 46.16
C LYS A 6 2.14 -21.35 46.91
N GLU A 7 2.62 -20.26 47.50
CA GLU A 7 1.77 -19.23 48.13
C GLU A 7 0.88 -18.51 47.11
N LEU A 8 1.43 -18.14 45.95
CA LEU A 8 0.67 -17.52 44.85
C LEU A 8 -0.45 -18.43 44.33
N TYR A 9 -0.18 -19.73 44.18
CA TYR A 9 -1.19 -20.71 43.76
C TYR A 9 -2.28 -20.93 44.81
N GLN A 10 -1.95 -20.88 46.10
CA GLN A 10 -2.96 -21.01 47.15
C GLN A 10 -3.87 -19.78 47.22
N LYS A 11 -3.31 -18.58 46.99
CA LYS A 11 -4.04 -17.30 47.03
C LYS A 11 -4.88 -17.02 45.79
N SER A 12 -4.72 -17.81 44.71
CA SER A 12 -5.47 -17.61 43.47
C SER A 12 -6.90 -18.14 43.57
N PRO A 13 -7.88 -17.50 42.89
CA PRO A 13 -9.25 -17.96 42.83
C PRO A 13 -9.40 -19.37 42.25
N ASN A 14 -10.45 -20.10 42.67
CA ASN A 14 -10.67 -21.50 42.27
C ASN A 14 -10.88 -21.69 40.75
N TRP A 15 -11.38 -20.69 40.04
CA TRP A 15 -11.56 -20.75 38.58
C TRP A 15 -10.23 -20.80 37.82
N VAL A 16 -9.15 -20.22 38.36
CA VAL A 16 -7.80 -20.27 37.76
C VAL A 16 -7.18 -21.66 37.88
N LYS A 17 -7.62 -22.46 38.85
CA LYS A 17 -7.16 -23.84 39.08
C LYS A 17 -7.85 -24.85 38.18
N ASN A 18 -8.90 -24.43 37.46
CA ASN A 18 -9.60 -25.27 36.50
C ASN A 18 -8.78 -25.39 35.20
N GLY A 19 -8.45 -26.62 34.82
CA GLY A 19 -7.70 -26.90 33.58
C GLY A 19 -8.37 -26.34 32.32
N TYR A 20 -9.71 -26.34 32.28
CA TYR A 20 -10.47 -25.77 31.16
C TYR A 20 -10.32 -24.26 31.03
N PHE A 21 -10.17 -23.56 32.17
CA PHE A 21 -10.02 -22.11 32.18
C PHE A 21 -8.61 -21.70 31.75
N VAL A 22 -7.59 -22.42 32.23
CA VAL A 22 -6.20 -22.21 31.80
C VAL A 22 -6.05 -22.52 30.32
N SER A 23 -6.64 -23.62 29.83
CA SER A 23 -6.61 -23.95 28.40
C SER A 23 -7.33 -22.89 27.56
N ALA A 24 -8.46 -22.34 28.04
CA ALA A 24 -9.15 -21.25 27.36
C ALA A 24 -8.32 -19.97 27.28
N ILE A 25 -7.63 -19.58 28.37
CA ILE A 25 -6.71 -18.43 28.34
C ILE A 25 -5.57 -18.66 27.36
N ILE A 26 -4.96 -19.84 27.38
CA ILE A 26 -3.88 -20.18 26.45
C ILE A 26 -4.39 -20.10 25.00
N PHE A 27 -5.60 -20.59 24.73
CA PHE A 27 -6.24 -20.46 23.42
C PHE A 27 -6.51 -19.02 23.02
N VAL A 28 -7.00 -18.18 23.94
CA VAL A 28 -7.24 -16.76 23.68
C VAL A 28 -5.93 -16.03 23.39
N ILE A 29 -4.88 -16.28 24.17
CA ILE A 29 -3.54 -15.75 23.92
C ILE A 29 -3.03 -16.26 22.57
N TRP A 30 -3.25 -17.53 22.23
CA TRP A 30 -2.86 -18.08 20.94
C TRP A 30 -3.51 -17.33 19.78
N ILE A 31 -4.83 -17.15 19.83
CA ILE A 31 -5.56 -16.44 18.77
C ILE A 31 -5.13 -14.96 18.72
N LEU A 32 -4.85 -14.31 19.85
CA LEU A 32 -4.43 -12.91 19.84
C LEU A 32 -3.02 -12.70 19.31
N PHE A 33 -2.08 -13.60 19.59
CA PHE A 33 -0.65 -13.44 19.26
C PHE A 33 -0.22 -14.16 17.98
N PHE A 34 -0.75 -15.36 17.74
CA PHE A 34 -0.34 -16.20 16.61
C PHE A 34 -1.33 -16.18 15.44
N ASP A 35 -2.55 -15.67 15.62
CA ASP A 35 -3.48 -15.54 14.50
C ASP A 35 -3.06 -14.40 13.56
N THR A 36 -3.40 -14.60 12.29
CA THR A 36 -3.12 -13.73 11.15
C THR A 36 -3.73 -12.33 11.23
N ASN A 37 -4.52 -12.03 12.26
CA ASN A 37 -5.17 -10.74 12.48
C ASN A 37 -4.41 -9.83 13.45
N SER A 38 -3.08 -9.96 13.48
CA SER A 38 -2.20 -9.08 14.26
C SER A 38 -2.45 -7.60 13.92
N ILE A 39 -2.44 -6.75 14.94
CA ILE A 39 -2.56 -5.29 14.82
C ILE A 39 -1.55 -4.71 13.80
N LEU A 40 -0.35 -5.29 13.74
CA LEU A 40 0.69 -4.88 12.78
C LEU A 40 0.22 -5.00 11.33
N LYS A 41 -0.43 -6.10 10.97
CA LYS A 41 -0.98 -6.30 9.61
C LYS A 41 -2.11 -5.33 9.29
N ASN A 42 -2.90 -4.92 10.28
CA ASN A 42 -3.91 -3.89 10.07
C ASN A 42 -3.26 -2.53 9.76
N ILE A 43 -2.20 -2.17 10.47
CA ILE A 43 -1.45 -0.92 10.22
C ILE A 43 -0.82 -0.96 8.81
N GLU A 44 -0.20 -2.07 8.42
CA GLU A 44 0.36 -2.24 7.08
C GLU A 44 -0.71 -2.12 5.99
N ARG A 45 -1.89 -2.73 6.20
CA ARG A 45 -3.03 -2.63 5.30
C ARG A 45 -3.51 -1.18 5.15
N GLU A 46 -3.67 -0.44 6.25
CA GLU A 46 -4.07 0.97 6.21
C GLU A 46 -3.04 1.84 5.48
N ASN A 47 -1.75 1.61 5.74
CA ASN A 47 -0.67 2.29 5.02
C ASN A 47 -0.72 2.00 3.53
N LYS A 48 -0.97 0.74 3.13
CA LYS A 48 -1.09 0.36 1.73
C LYS A 48 -2.31 1.00 1.07
N ILE A 49 -3.44 1.10 1.78
CA ILE A 49 -4.63 1.80 1.30
C ILE A 49 -4.31 3.27 1.04
N ASN A 50 -3.62 3.94 1.96
CA ASN A 50 -3.26 5.35 1.80
C ASN A 50 -2.29 5.56 0.62
N GLN A 51 -1.28 4.70 0.47
CA GLN A 51 -0.39 4.73 -0.70
C GLN A 51 -1.17 4.59 -2.01
N LEU A 52 -2.05 3.60 -2.11
CA LEU A 52 -2.86 3.38 -3.31
C LEU A 52 -3.76 4.59 -3.63
N LYS A 53 -4.33 5.24 -2.61
CA LYS A 53 -5.11 6.48 -2.80
C LYS A 53 -4.24 7.61 -3.36
N THR A 54 -3.03 7.79 -2.82
CA THR A 54 -2.08 8.78 -3.34
C THR A 54 -1.70 8.48 -4.78
N ASP A 55 -1.40 7.21 -5.10
CA ASP A 55 -1.08 6.78 -6.46
C ASP A 55 -2.23 7.07 -7.42
N ILE A 56 -3.47 6.78 -7.02
CA ILE A 56 -4.67 7.06 -7.82
C ILE A 56 -4.78 8.56 -8.14
N GLU A 57 -4.61 9.43 -7.15
CA GLU A 57 -4.71 10.88 -7.36
C GLU A 57 -3.55 11.42 -8.22
N TYR A 58 -2.34 10.86 -8.07
CA TYR A 58 -1.20 11.14 -8.93
C TYR A 58 -1.50 10.77 -10.39
N TYR A 59 -1.90 9.53 -10.66
CA TYR A 59 -2.16 9.07 -12.03
C TYR A 59 -3.36 9.78 -12.67
N LYS A 60 -4.42 10.10 -11.90
CA LYS A 60 -5.51 10.94 -12.41
C LYS A 60 -5.01 12.31 -12.88
N THR A 61 -4.07 12.89 -12.14
CA THR A 61 -3.49 14.20 -12.46
C THR A 61 -2.64 14.12 -13.72
N GLU A 62 -1.78 13.09 -13.84
CA GLU A 62 -0.97 12.87 -15.04
C GLU A 62 -1.84 12.59 -16.27
N ILE A 63 -2.85 11.72 -16.16
CA ILE A 63 -3.80 11.46 -17.25
C ILE A 63 -4.50 12.75 -17.71
N LYS A 64 -4.82 13.66 -16.79
CA LYS A 64 -5.43 14.95 -17.15
C LYS A 64 -4.44 15.83 -17.94
N LYS A 65 -3.17 15.86 -17.54
CA LYS A 65 -2.12 16.59 -18.27
C LYS A 65 -1.90 15.98 -19.66
N ASP A 66 -1.80 14.66 -19.75
CA ASP A 66 -1.61 13.95 -21.01
C ASP A 66 -2.78 14.16 -21.96
N LYS A 67 -4.01 14.13 -21.46
CA LYS A 67 -5.20 14.45 -22.28
C LYS A 67 -5.17 15.89 -22.79
N ALA A 68 -4.78 16.85 -21.96
CA ALA A 68 -4.65 18.24 -22.39
C ALA A 68 -3.56 18.38 -23.47
N LEU A 69 -2.44 17.70 -23.29
CA LEU A 69 -1.35 17.63 -24.24
C LEU A 69 -1.80 17.01 -25.59
N ILE A 70 -2.48 15.86 -25.56
CA ILE A 70 -3.04 15.21 -26.75
C ILE A 70 -4.01 16.15 -27.48
N ASN A 71 -4.87 16.87 -26.74
CA ASN A 71 -5.80 17.81 -27.35
C ASN A 71 -5.09 18.98 -28.04
N VAL A 72 -3.96 19.44 -27.50
CA VAL A 72 -3.14 20.47 -28.14
C VAL A 72 -2.49 19.91 -29.41
N ILE A 73 -1.90 18.71 -29.33
CA ILE A 73 -1.21 18.05 -30.45
C ILE A 73 -2.16 17.64 -31.58
N SER A 74 -3.38 17.21 -31.24
CA SER A 74 -4.39 16.72 -32.20
C SER A 74 -5.15 17.84 -32.92
N GLN A 75 -4.91 19.10 -32.58
CA GLN A 75 -5.50 20.22 -33.31
C GLN A 75 -4.73 20.43 -34.62
N ASP A 76 -5.45 20.51 -35.74
CA ASP A 76 -4.92 20.76 -37.09
C ASP A 76 -4.20 22.11 -37.26
N SER A 77 -4.06 22.89 -36.18
CA SER A 77 -3.40 24.20 -36.13
C SER A 77 -2.09 24.19 -35.33
N LEU A 78 -1.41 23.04 -35.23
CA LEU A 78 -0.09 22.97 -34.59
C LEU A 78 0.90 23.84 -35.37
N THR A 79 1.52 24.82 -34.70
CA THR A 79 2.60 25.62 -35.30
C THR A 79 3.88 24.79 -35.39
N GLU A 80 4.71 25.04 -36.42
CA GLU A 80 5.97 24.31 -36.63
C GLU A 80 6.91 24.39 -35.42
N ASP A 81 6.97 25.54 -34.75
CA ASP A 81 7.77 25.73 -33.53
C ASP A 81 7.31 24.83 -32.37
N LEU A 82 6.01 24.59 -32.26
CA LEU A 82 5.42 23.75 -31.22
C LEU A 82 5.60 22.26 -31.53
N GLU A 83 5.47 21.87 -32.80
CA GLU A 83 5.80 20.51 -33.28
C GLU A 83 7.28 20.19 -32.97
N LYS A 84 8.19 21.12 -33.25
CA LYS A 84 9.62 20.97 -32.94
C LYS A 84 9.88 20.78 -31.46
N TYR A 85 9.27 21.60 -30.59
CA TYR A 85 9.40 21.46 -29.14
C TYR A 85 8.96 20.08 -28.63
N PHE A 86 7.82 19.57 -29.13
CA PHE A 86 7.33 18.25 -28.77
C PHE A 86 8.22 17.11 -29.26
N ARG A 87 8.86 17.25 -30.43
CA ARG A 87 9.81 16.27 -30.95
C ARG A 87 11.11 16.24 -30.15
N GLU A 88 11.60 17.39 -29.69
CA GLU A 88 12.86 17.47 -28.93
C GLU A 88 12.70 17.10 -27.45
N GLN A 89 11.65 17.59 -26.79
CA GLN A 89 11.49 17.43 -25.34
C GLN A 89 10.68 16.19 -24.95
N LEU A 90 9.73 15.76 -25.80
CA LEU A 90 8.83 14.63 -25.52
C LEU A 90 9.05 13.44 -26.47
N LEU A 91 10.01 13.53 -27.40
CA LEU A 91 10.37 12.47 -28.37
C LEU A 91 9.16 11.90 -29.14
N LEU A 92 8.16 12.74 -29.41
CA LEU A 92 6.96 12.32 -30.13
C LEU A 92 7.27 12.15 -31.62
N SER A 93 6.96 10.97 -32.17
CA SER A 93 7.12 10.66 -33.60
C SER A 93 5.88 11.04 -34.43
N LYS A 94 6.10 11.42 -35.69
CA LYS A 94 5.01 11.61 -36.66
C LYS A 94 4.46 10.25 -37.10
N LYS A 95 3.23 10.21 -37.62
CA LYS A 95 2.50 8.97 -37.99
C LYS A 95 3.29 8.01 -38.92
N ASN A 96 4.23 8.52 -39.70
CA ASN A 96 5.08 7.74 -40.61
C ASN A 96 6.58 7.90 -40.31
N GLU A 97 6.94 8.19 -39.06
CA GLU A 97 8.33 8.39 -38.64
C GLU A 97 8.71 7.40 -37.54
N GLU A 98 9.85 6.74 -37.71
CA GLU A 98 10.48 5.89 -36.68
C GLU A 98 11.65 6.66 -36.03
N ILE A 99 11.63 6.78 -34.70
CA ILE A 99 12.71 7.40 -33.93
C ILE A 99 13.64 6.29 -33.42
N PHE A 100 14.92 6.38 -33.75
CA PHE A 100 15.95 5.47 -33.27
C PHE A 100 16.77 6.16 -32.17
N ILE A 101 16.79 5.57 -30.98
CA ILE A 101 17.70 5.97 -29.90
C ILE A 101 18.93 5.07 -30.02
N VAL A 102 20.08 5.65 -30.34
CA VAL A 102 21.36 4.93 -30.43
C VAL A 102 22.15 5.25 -29.17
N GLU A 103 22.53 4.20 -28.44
CA GLU A 103 23.36 4.27 -27.23
C GLU A 103 24.84 4.09 -27.56
#